data_AF-A0A2K8UCF3-F1
#
_entry.id   AF-A0A2K8UCF3-F1
#
_cell.length_a   1.000
_cell.length_b   1.000
_cell.length_c   1.000
_cell.angle_alpha   90.00
_cell.angle_beta   90.00
_cell.angle_gamma   90.00
#
_symmetry.space_group_name_H-M   'P 1'
#
loop_
_entity.id
_entity.type
_entity.pdbx_description
1 polymer ?
#
loop_
_entity_poly.entity_id
_entity_poly.type
_entity_poly.pdbx_seq_one_letter_code
_entity_poly.pdbx_strand_id
1 'polypeptide(L)' 'MQTDIRDAAHKLIDHLPTQATWDDVIYEMLVRREIEAGLADSDEGRTRPVEDIMRSFGIVE' A
#
# COMPACT_ATOMS: atom_id res chain seq x y z
N MET A 1 3.79 6.77 -16.18
CA MET A 1 4.91 6.00 -16.77
C MET A 1 5.30 4.97 -15.73
N GLN A 2 5.11 3.69 -16.02
CA GLN A 2 5.48 2.61 -15.10
C GLN A 2 6.99 2.73 -14.85
N THR A 3 7.40 2.99 -13.60
CA THR A 3 8.81 3.10 -13.26
C THR A 3 9.39 1.69 -13.33
N ASP A 4 10.56 1.52 -13.97
CA ASP A 4 11.24 0.22 -13.98
C ASP A 4 11.41 -0.28 -12.54
N ILE A 5 11.18 -1.58 -12.31
CA ILE A 5 11.17 -2.16 -10.96
C ILE A 5 12.51 -1.94 -10.23
N ARG A 6 13.62 -1.93 -10.96
CA ARG A 6 14.95 -1.65 -10.40
C ARG A 6 15.03 -0.20 -9.93
N ASP A 7 14.58 0.74 -10.74
CA ASP A 7 14.59 2.16 -10.39
C ASP A 7 13.65 2.47 -9.22
N ALA A 8 12.50 1.79 -9.16
CA ALA A 8 11.57 1.89 -8.04
C ALA A 8 12.17 1.31 -6.75
N ALA A 9 12.86 0.18 -6.82
CA ALA A 9 13.55 -0.43 -5.69
C ALA A 9 14.69 0.46 -5.19
N HIS A 10 15.52 1.01 -6.09
CA HIS A 10 16.57 1.97 -5.70
C HIS A 10 16.00 3.16 -4.94
N LYS A 11 14.95 3.80 -5.49
CA LYS A 11 14.30 4.92 -4.80
C LYS A 11 13.76 4.53 -3.44
N LEU A 12 13.17 3.34 -3.29
CA LEU A 12 12.67 2.86 -2.00
C LEU A 12 13.82 2.76 -0.99
N ILE A 13 14.92 2.09 -1.37
CA ILE A 13 16.10 1.93 -0.51
C ILE A 13 16.74 3.29 -0.17
N ASP A 14 16.83 4.21 -1.13
CA ASP A 14 17.44 5.53 -0.94
C ASP A 14 16.66 6.41 0.06
N HIS A 15 15.37 6.17 0.27
CA HIS A 15 14.55 6.88 1.26
C HIS A 15 14.62 6.28 2.67
N LEU A 16 15.17 5.08 2.82
CA LEU A 16 15.29 4.44 4.13
C LEU A 16 16.35 5.15 4.99
N PRO A 17 16.13 5.22 6.31
CA PRO A 17 17.14 5.76 7.22
C PRO A 17 18.38 4.85 7.25
N THR A 18 19.56 5.42 7.54
CA THR A 18 20.84 4.69 7.50
C THR A 18 20.92 3.49 8.44
N GLN A 19 20.11 3.48 9.50
CA GLN A 19 19.99 2.41 10.47
C GLN A 19 18.90 1.39 10.13
N ALA A 20 18.25 1.51 8.97
CA ALA A 20 17.21 0.59 8.53
C ALA A 20 17.74 -0.84 8.48
N THR A 21 16.87 -1.75 8.88
CA THR A 21 17.09 -3.18 8.90
C THR A 21 16.43 -3.84 7.70
N TRP A 22 16.67 -5.14 7.51
CA TRP A 22 15.96 -5.91 6.50
C TRP A 22 14.45 -5.97 6.74
N ASP A 23 14.01 -5.90 8.01
CA ASP A 23 12.60 -5.89 8.34
C ASP A 23 11.94 -4.60 7.84
N ASP A 24 12.63 -3.45 7.95
CA ASP A 24 12.15 -2.17 7.43
C ASP A 24 12.03 -2.19 5.90
N VAL A 25 13.01 -2.80 5.21
CA VAL A 25 12.97 -2.97 3.73
C VAL A 25 11.76 -3.80 3.33
N ILE A 26 11.55 -4.94 3.99
CA ILE A 26 10.42 -5.84 3.71
C ILE A 26 9.09 -5.12 3.97
N TYR A 27 9.01 -4.37 5.07
CA TYR A 27 7.82 -3.61 5.42
C TYR A 27 7.46 -2.59 4.34
N GLU A 28 8.42 -1.77 3.90
CA GLU A 28 8.17 -0.77 2.84
C GLU A 28 7.74 -1.41 1.52
N MET A 29 8.35 -2.55 1.15
CA MET A 29 7.95 -3.29 -0.05
C MET A 29 6.51 -3.83 0.07
N LEU A 30 6.14 -4.34 1.25
CA LEU A 30 4.79 -4.81 1.53
C LEU A 30 3.77 -3.66 1.41
N VAL A 31 4.05 -2.53 2.08
CA VAL A 31 3.19 -1.34 2.04
C VAL A 31 2.95 -0.88 0.60
N ARG A 32 4.02 -0.79 -0.20
CA ARG A 32 3.91 -0.39 -1.60
C ARG A 32 3.03 -1.34 -2.41
N ARG A 33 3.21 -2.66 -2.24
CA ARG A 33 2.38 -3.69 -2.91
C ARG A 33 0.91 -3.53 -2.54
N GLU A 34 0.59 -3.34 -1.25
CA GLU A 34 -0.79 -3.21 -0.79
C GLU A 34 -1.45 -1.91 -1.30
N ILE A 35 -0.68 -0.81 -1.41
CA ILE A 35 -1.16 0.44 -2.04
C ILE A 35 -1.46 0.21 -3.52
N GLU A 36 -0.54 -0.40 -4.27
CA GLU A 36 -0.73 -0.67 -5.70
C GLU A 36 -1.94 -1.60 -5.94
N ALA A 37 -2.12 -2.62 -5.10
CA ALA A 37 -3.30 -3.48 -5.13
C ALA A 37 -4.59 -2.70 -4.81
N GLY A 38 -4.60 -1.87 -3.77
CA GLY A 38 -5.76 -1.07 -3.39
C GLY A 38 -6.15 -0.03 -4.45
N LEU A 39 -5.17 0.57 -5.13
CA LEU A 39 -5.41 1.46 -6.26
C LEU A 39 -6.03 0.70 -7.45
N ALA A 40 -5.52 -0.49 -7.78
CA ALA A 40 -6.11 -1.32 -8.83
C ALA A 40 -7.54 -1.75 -8.48
N ASP A 41 -7.79 -2.15 -7.24
CA ASP A 41 -9.15 -2.45 -6.75
C ASP A 41 -10.07 -1.23 -6.85
N SER A 42 -9.59 -0.03 -6.52
CA SER A 42 -10.35 1.21 -6.69
C SER A 42 -10.70 1.50 -8.14
N ASP A 43 -9.73 1.41 -9.05
CA ASP A 43 -9.92 1.66 -10.48
C ASP A 43 -10.90 0.66 -11.11
N GLU A 44 -10.92 -0.57 -10.62
CA GLU A 44 -11.84 -1.62 -11.07
C GLU A 44 -13.20 -1.60 -10.34
N GLY A 45 -13.44 -0.61 -9.46
CA GLY A 45 -14.69 -0.49 -8.70
C GLY A 45 -14.89 -1.58 -7.66
N ARG A 46 -13.82 -2.29 -7.30
CA ARG A 46 -13.75 -3.42 -6.36
C ARG A 46 -13.69 -2.91 -4.90
N THR A 47 -14.54 -1.94 -4.60
CA THR A 47 -14.59 -1.20 -3.33
C THR A 47 -15.89 -1.49 -2.57
N ARG A 48 -15.97 -1.05 -1.31
CA ARG A 48 -17.19 -1.17 -0.50
C ARG A 48 -17.57 0.20 0.08
N PRO A 49 -18.85 0.61 0.02
CA PRO A 49 -19.31 1.85 0.65
C PRO A 49 -19.01 1.86 2.15
N VAL A 50 -18.65 3.04 2.66
CA VAL A 50 -18.25 3.21 4.07
C VAL A 50 -19.39 2.85 5.02
N GLU A 51 -20.63 3.12 4.63
CA GLU A 51 -21.83 2.84 5.41
C GLU A 51 -22.01 1.33 5.63
N ASP A 52 -21.68 0.52 4.62
CA ASP A 52 -21.76 -0.94 4.71
C ASP A 52 -20.65 -1.52 5.59
N ILE A 53 -19.46 -0.89 5.58
CA ILE A 53 -18.36 -1.25 6.47
C ILE A 53 -18.71 -0.90 7.92
N MET A 54 -19.17 0.32 8.19
CA MET A 54 -19.57 0.75 9.54
C MET A 54 -20.65 -0.16 10.13
N ARG A 55 -21.67 -0.49 9.32
CA ARG A 55 -22.71 -1.46 9.72
C ARG A 55 -22.12 -2.83 10.09
N SER A 56 -21.11 -3.31 9.35
CA SER A 56 -20.47 -4.61 9.64
C SER A 56 -19.70 -4.63 10.96
N PHE A 57 -19.22 -3.47 11.41
CA PHE A 57 -18.56 -3.30 12.71
C PHE A 57 -19.54 -2.90 13.84
N GLY A 58 -20.84 -2.84 13.58
CA GLY A 58 -21.85 -2.41 14.56
C GLY A 58 -21.75 -0.94 14.93
N ILE A 59 -21.08 -0.12 14.11
CA ILE A 59 -21.02 1.33 14.26
C ILE A 59 -22.28 1.88 13.59
N VAL A 60 -23.25 2.25 14.41
CA VAL A 60 -24.52 2.84 14.00
C VAL A 60 -24.51 4.29 14.45
N GLU A 61 -24.49 5.23 13.49
CA GLU A 61 -24.82 6.63 13.79
C GLU A 61 -26.33 6.80 14.01
#